data_AF-A0A9P9RXC3-F1
#
_entry.id   AF-A0A9P9RXC3-F1
#
_cell.length_a   1.000
_cell.length_b   1.000
_cell.length_c   1.000
_cell.angle_alpha   90.00
_cell.angle_beta   90.00
_cell.angle_gamma   90.00
#
_symmetry.space_group_name_H-M   'P 1'
#
loop_
_entity.id
_entity.type
_entity.pdbx_description
1 polymer ?
#
loop_
_entity_poly.entity_id
_entity_poly.type
_entity_poly.pdbx_seq_one_letter_code
_entity_poly.pdbx_strand_id
1 'polypeptide(L)' 'IIKSSKRRSERLSKRKSTLINKTDELAKLCDINVALIIRNRQTGYYFTYNSIDLES' A
#
# COMPACT_ATOMS: atom_id res chain seq x y z
N ILE A 1 27.35 -9.91 -6.98
CA ILE A 1 26.64 -9.07 -5.98
C ILE A 1 25.15 -9.03 -6.36
N ILE A 2 24.32 -9.96 -5.85
CA ILE A 2 22.88 -10.09 -6.18
C ILE A 2 22.06 -10.17 -4.88
N LYS A 3 22.40 -9.33 -3.87
CA LYS A 3 21.74 -9.34 -2.55
C LYS A 3 20.86 -8.12 -2.28
N SER A 4 21.00 -7.03 -3.05
CA SER A 4 20.29 -5.77 -2.78
C SER A 4 18.85 -5.74 -3.31
N SER A 5 18.56 -6.42 -4.43
CA SER A 5 17.24 -6.39 -5.07
C SER A 5 16.17 -7.17 -4.30
N LYS A 6 16.50 -8.38 -3.81
CA LYS A 6 15.57 -9.22 -3.02
C LYS A 6 15.14 -8.53 -1.73
N ARG A 7 16.11 -8.02 -0.96
CA ARG A 7 15.86 -7.25 0.28
C ARG A 7 15.05 -5.98 0.04
N ARG A 8 15.25 -5.31 -1.10
CA ARG A 8 14.46 -4.12 -1.47
C ARG A 8 13.01 -4.48 -1.78
N SER A 9 12.77 -5.56 -2.51
CA SER A 9 11.42 -6.06 -2.80
C SER A 9 10.67 -6.45 -1.53
N GLU A 10 11.34 -7.19 -0.62
CA GLU A 10 10.77 -7.57 0.67
C GLU A 10 10.42 -6.34 1.53
N ARG A 11 11.31 -5.34 1.59
CA ARG A 11 11.04 -4.07 2.29
C ARG A 11 9.88 -3.30 1.67
N LEU A 12 9.79 -3.27 0.33
CA LEU A 12 8.70 -2.62 -0.37
C LEU A 12 7.37 -3.31 -0.06
N SER A 13 7.34 -4.65 -0.09
CA SER A 13 6.16 -5.44 0.24
C SER A 13 5.68 -5.18 1.67
N LYS A 14 6.59 -5.22 2.66
CA LYS A 14 6.27 -4.91 4.06
C LYS A 14 5.72 -3.49 4.23
N ARG A 15 6.39 -2.48 3.67
CA ARG A 15 5.95 -1.08 3.75
C ARG A 15 4.61 -0.86 3.06
N LYS A 16 4.37 -1.52 1.93
CA LYS A 16 3.09 -1.47 1.22
C LYS A 16 1.96 -1.96 2.13
N SER A 17 2.11 -3.13 2.75
CA SER A 17 1.12 -3.67 3.68
C SER A 17 0.89 -2.75 4.89
N THR A 18 1.96 -2.24 5.51
CA THR A 18 1.83 -1.30 6.63
C THR A 18 1.10 -0.01 6.22
N LEU A 19 1.38 0.52 5.02
CA LEU A 19 0.73 1.73 4.54
C LEU A 19 -0.76 1.51 4.32
N ILE A 20 -1.14 0.40 3.68
CA ILE A 20 -2.54 0.02 3.48
C ILE A 20 -3.28 -0.08 4.82
N ASN A 21 -2.71 -0.81 5.79
CA ASN A 21 -3.33 -0.96 7.11
C ASN A 21 -3.54 0.39 7.82
N LYS A 22 -2.54 1.29 7.75
CA LYS A 22 -2.67 2.63 8.35
C LYS A 22 -3.71 3.51 7.64
N THR A 23 -3.83 3.38 6.33
CA THR A 23 -4.85 4.07 5.55
C THR A 23 -6.24 3.58 5.94
N ASP A 24 -6.41 2.27 6.14
CA ASP A 24 -7.65 1.66 6.61
C ASP A 24 -8.00 2.08 8.05
N GLU A 25 -7.02 2.07 8.96
CA GLU A 25 -7.18 2.59 10.32
C GLU A 25 -7.60 4.05 10.32
N LEU A 26 -6.99 4.90 9.48
CA LEU A 26 -7.33 6.31 9.37
C LEU A 26 -8.77 6.51 8.88
N ALA A 27 -9.19 5.76 7.87
CA ALA A 27 -10.56 5.82 7.35
C ALA A 27 -11.58 5.50 8.46
N LYS A 28 -11.34 4.42 9.21
CA LYS A 28 -12.23 3.96 10.29
C LYS A 28 -12.21 4.86 11.53
N LEU A 29 -11.04 5.32 11.97
CA LEU A 29 -10.90 6.11 13.19
C LEU A 29 -11.44 7.53 13.03
N CYS A 30 -11.38 8.08 11.82
CA CYS A 30 -11.80 9.46 11.56
C CYS A 30 -13.12 9.55 10.79
N ASP A 31 -13.74 8.42 10.43
CA ASP A 31 -14.96 8.36 9.61
C ASP A 31 -14.83 9.15 8.30
N ILE A 32 -13.74 8.88 7.57
CA ILE A 32 -13.43 9.56 6.30
C ILE A 32 -13.21 8.59 5.15
N ASN A 33 -13.55 9.05 3.95
CA ASN A 33 -13.23 8.33 2.72
C ASN A 33 -11.76 8.56 2.33
N VAL A 34 -11.01 7.49 2.10
CA VAL A 34 -9.59 7.55 1.74
C VAL A 34 -9.31 6.64 0.54
N ALA A 35 -8.56 7.18 -0.42
CA ALA A 35 -8.03 6.43 -1.55
C ALA A 35 -6.49 6.49 -1.54
N LEU A 36 -5.85 5.34 -1.78
CA LEU A 36 -4.40 5.18 -1.85
C LEU A 36 -4.00 4.57 -3.19
N ILE A 37 -3.11 5.25 -3.91
CA ILE A 37 -2.55 4.79 -5.18
C ILE A 37 -1.03 4.66 -5.04
N ILE A 38 -0.50 3.45 -5.22
CA ILE A 38 0.93 3.16 -5.15
C ILE A 38 1.41 2.72 -6.54
N ARG A 39 2.30 3.51 -7.14
CA ARG A 39 2.99 3.15 -8.39
C ARG A 39 4.36 2.54 -8.09
N ASN A 40 4.57 1.27 -8.44
CA ASN A 40 5.90 0.68 -8.44
C ASN A 40 6.68 1.20 -9.66
N ARG A 41 7.59 2.15 -9.46
CA ARG A 41 8.39 2.73 -10.55
C ARG A 41 9.28 1.72 -11.29
N GLN A 42 9.62 0.59 -10.66
CA GLN A 42 10.47 -0.43 -11.29
C GLN A 42 9.68 -1.34 -12.24
N THR A 43 8.45 -1.67 -11.87
CA THR A 43 7.62 -2.62 -12.65
C THR A 43 6.51 -1.93 -13.44
N GLY A 44 6.25 -0.65 -13.20
CA GLY A 44 5.14 0.10 -13.78
C GLY A 44 3.77 -0.20 -13.16
N TYR A 45 3.66 -1.26 -12.35
CA TYR A 45 2.40 -1.70 -11.76
C TYR A 45 1.84 -0.71 -10.73
N TYR A 46 0.52 -0.57 -10.74
CA TYR A 46 -0.26 0.18 -9.76
C TYR A 46 -0.89 -0.78 -8.76
N PHE A 47 -0.93 -0.34 -7.51
CA PHE A 47 -1.76 -0.92 -6.46
C PHE A 47 -2.70 0.17 -5.97
N THR A 48 -3.97 -0.13 -5.91
CA THR A 48 -5.01 0.79 -5.45
C THR A 48 -5.69 0.21 -4.22
N TYR A 49 -6.02 1.09 -3.28
CA TYR A 49 -6.88 0.82 -2.14
C TYR A 49 -7.89 1.96 -2.07
N ASN A 50 -9.14 1.62 -1.78
CA ASN A 50 -10.21 2.57 -1.60
C ASN A 50 -11.05 2.11 -0.39
N SER A 51 -11.23 2.99 0.59
CA SER A 51 -11.95 2.63 1.82
C SER A 51 -13.42 2.30 1.56
N ILE A 52 -14.02 2.87 0.52
CA ILE A 52 -15.43 2.65 0.18
C ILE A 52 -15.68 1.26 -0.43
N ASP A 53 -14.66 0.64 -1.05
CA ASP A 53 -14.81 -0.67 -1.71
C ASP A 53 -14.82 -1.82 -0.67
N LEU A 54 -14.43 -1.53 0.58
CA LEU A 54 -14.39 -2.50 1.68
C LEU A 54 -15.67 -2.55 2.51
N GLU A 55 -16.57 -1.58 2.33
CA GLU A 55 -17.85 -1.48 3.06
C GLU A 55 -19.04 -2.04 2.25
N SER A 56 -18.79 -2.70 1.11
CA SER A 56 -19.82 -3.33 0.26
C SER A 56 -20.04 -4.81 0.57
#